data_AF-A0A813DAS4-F1
#
_entry.id   AF-A0A813DAS4-F1
#
_cell.length_a   1.000
_cell.length_b   1.000
_cell.length_c   1.000
_cell.angle_alpha   90.00
_cell.angle_beta   90.00
_cell.angle_gamma   90.00
#
_symmetry.space_group_name_H-M   'P 1'
#
loop_
_entity.id
_entity.type
_entity.pdbx_description
1 polymer ?
#
loop_
_entity_poly.entity_id
_entity_poly.type
_entity_poly.pdbx_seq_one_letter_code
_entity_poly.pdbx_strand_id
1 'polypeptide(L)'
;MVAWARGGQFANTCFMCVCVDPNALGTAKEFSQLYFASAPESLVNGYIDGREDFPKFQAQLGCQGFIIFNSKHQIVAPSTLPWMQHRDGAFRDVEGKIGQLLDAAAPQNPLNAPVGQHVRVVGLTSTAGMELNGQIGEVVGSQDTGRFLVKLTGGDKAFRPENLEDAVGAPVGRLVKVAGLTSAKGMALNGQVGKVLGGAGNGRYLVQLRETTMSLRTDNLQEVAGEEADSGESLDRVASVGHSGMDAQHDACEDALEDLYQKLSVESLLRTRQEFAEHFADEEKLLQESGFGGAADCTSCAESGSNDFSALGSHTADHKRILALADDALSRLKGVCEKSDALGGTVPKEVAVALRKAFVEHATMYDSLYEGKLEGV
;
A
#
# COMPACT_ATOMS: atom_id res chain seq x y z
N MET A 1 9.20 -0.42 -19.28
CA MET A 1 10.22 0.45 -18.68
C MET A 1 10.45 1.74 -19.46
N VAL A 2 11.04 1.76 -20.67
CA VAL A 2 11.32 3.02 -21.39
C VAL A 2 10.07 3.89 -21.63
N ALA A 3 8.98 3.30 -22.14
CA ALA A 3 7.73 4.03 -22.35
C ALA A 3 7.12 4.55 -21.03
N TRP A 4 7.27 3.77 -19.95
CA TRP A 4 6.77 4.11 -18.62
C TRP A 4 7.57 5.26 -18.00
N ALA A 5 8.90 5.20 -18.05
CA ALA A 5 9.80 6.25 -17.55
C ALA A 5 9.68 7.59 -18.31
N ARG A 6 9.09 7.60 -19.51
CA ARG A 6 8.79 8.81 -20.29
C ARG A 6 7.47 9.48 -19.90
N GLY A 7 6.66 8.85 -19.03
CA GLY A 7 5.40 9.42 -18.57
C GLY A 7 5.63 10.76 -17.86
N GLY A 8 4.84 11.78 -18.22
CA GLY A 8 4.99 13.13 -17.66
C GLY A 8 4.83 13.17 -16.13
N GLN A 9 4.08 12.23 -15.56
CA GLN A 9 3.95 12.08 -14.10
C GLN A 9 5.25 11.68 -13.39
N PHE A 10 6.28 11.23 -14.11
CA PHE A 10 7.57 10.80 -13.57
C PHE A 10 8.72 11.74 -13.92
N ALA A 11 8.43 12.97 -14.34
CA ALA A 11 9.46 13.93 -14.74
C ALA A 11 10.52 14.19 -13.64
N ASN A 12 10.15 13.99 -12.37
CA ASN A 12 11.03 14.16 -11.20
C ASN A 12 11.49 12.82 -10.59
N THR A 13 11.41 11.72 -11.35
CA THR A 13 11.76 10.38 -10.88
C THR A 13 12.90 9.81 -11.72
N CYS A 14 13.87 9.17 -11.05
CA CYS A 14 14.88 8.35 -11.70
C CYS A 14 14.60 6.87 -11.45
N PHE A 15 14.81 6.07 -12.47
CA PHE A 15 14.63 4.62 -12.49
C PHE A 15 15.99 3.96 -12.69
N MET A 16 16.27 2.93 -11.91
CA MET A 16 17.49 2.14 -12.04
C MET A 16 17.12 0.66 -12.14
N CYS A 17 17.52 0.02 -13.23
CA CYS A 17 17.54 -1.43 -13.36
C CYS A 17 18.94 -1.94 -13.02
N VAL A 18 19.04 -3.00 -12.22
CA VAL A 18 20.32 -3.56 -11.81
C VAL A 18 20.38 -5.04 -12.17
N CYS A 19 21.33 -5.43 -13.00
CA CYS A 19 21.62 -6.83 -13.31
C CYS A 19 22.45 -7.45 -12.18
N VAL A 20 22.05 -8.64 -11.72
CA VAL A 20 22.60 -9.29 -10.52
C VAL A 20 22.97 -10.76 -10.73
N ASP A 21 23.10 -11.20 -11.98
CA ASP A 21 23.46 -12.57 -12.34
C ASP A 21 25.00 -12.78 -12.36
N PRO A 22 25.50 -14.03 -12.46
CA PRO A 22 26.95 -14.32 -12.47
C PRO A 22 27.74 -13.62 -13.58
N ASN A 23 27.10 -13.16 -14.66
CA ASN A 23 27.68 -12.36 -15.73
C ASN A 23 26.97 -11.00 -15.84
N ALA A 24 26.75 -10.34 -14.71
CA ALA A 24 25.95 -9.11 -14.61
C ALA A 24 26.35 -8.01 -15.62
N LEU A 25 27.66 -7.84 -15.91
CA LEU A 25 28.14 -6.89 -16.93
C LEU A 25 27.72 -7.30 -18.35
N GLY A 26 27.82 -8.59 -18.69
CA GLY A 26 27.39 -9.11 -19.98
C GLY A 26 25.88 -8.92 -20.17
N THR A 27 25.11 -9.30 -19.16
CA THR A 27 23.66 -9.13 -19.13
C THR A 27 23.27 -7.65 -19.23
N ALA A 28 23.91 -6.77 -18.46
CA ALA A 28 23.62 -5.34 -18.55
C ALA A 28 23.91 -4.77 -19.94
N LYS A 29 25.01 -5.18 -20.60
CA LYS A 29 25.30 -4.75 -21.98
C LYS A 29 24.23 -5.20 -22.96
N GLU A 30 23.82 -6.47 -22.88
CA GLU A 30 22.79 -7.03 -23.75
C GLU A 30 21.43 -6.35 -23.52
N PHE A 31 21.00 -6.22 -22.27
CA PHE A 31 19.77 -5.51 -21.92
C PHE A 31 19.80 -4.06 -22.38
N SER A 32 20.96 -3.39 -22.26
CA SER A 32 21.11 -2.01 -22.72
C SER A 32 20.81 -1.87 -24.21
N GLN A 33 21.31 -2.81 -25.03
CA GLN A 33 21.07 -2.84 -26.47
C GLN A 33 19.61 -3.17 -26.81
N LEU A 34 19.03 -4.18 -26.14
CA LEU A 34 17.70 -4.68 -26.47
C LEU A 34 16.55 -3.78 -25.97
N TYR A 35 16.71 -3.20 -24.77
CA TYR A 35 15.60 -2.57 -24.06
C TYR A 35 15.84 -1.11 -23.68
N PHE A 36 17.09 -0.63 -23.65
CA PHE A 36 17.43 0.72 -23.21
C PHE A 36 18.04 1.60 -24.31
N ALA A 37 18.11 1.14 -25.55
CA ALA A 37 18.65 1.92 -26.67
C ALA A 37 17.96 3.29 -26.87
N SER A 38 16.72 3.43 -26.39
CA SER A 38 15.94 4.67 -26.40
C SER A 38 15.54 5.15 -25.00
N ALA A 39 16.24 4.71 -23.96
CA ALA A 39 15.97 5.13 -22.58
C ALA A 39 16.24 6.64 -22.39
N PRO A 40 15.38 7.36 -21.64
CA PRO A 40 15.70 8.71 -21.19
C PRO A 40 16.85 8.69 -20.18
N GLU A 41 17.49 9.84 -19.93
CA GLU A 41 18.56 9.97 -18.92
C GLU A 41 18.11 9.57 -17.51
N SER A 42 16.81 9.74 -17.21
CA SER A 42 16.20 9.32 -15.96
C SER A 42 16.08 7.80 -15.80
N LEU A 43 16.38 6.99 -16.82
CA LEU A 43 16.31 5.53 -16.75
C LEU A 43 17.69 4.93 -17.02
N VAL A 44 18.31 4.42 -15.96
CA VAL A 44 19.66 3.85 -15.97
C VAL A 44 19.60 2.33 -15.89
N ASN A 45 20.44 1.67 -16.68
CA ASN A 45 20.71 0.24 -16.55
C ASN A 45 22.12 0.06 -15.97
N GLY A 46 22.21 -0.65 -14.85
CA GLY A 46 23.44 -0.91 -14.12
C GLY A 46 23.61 -2.40 -13.82
N TYR A 47 24.70 -2.72 -13.12
CA TYR A 47 25.02 -4.07 -12.69
C TYR A 47 25.79 -4.03 -11.38
N ILE A 48 25.77 -5.15 -10.65
CA ILE A 48 26.61 -5.36 -9.47
C ILE A 48 27.86 -6.13 -9.91
N ASP A 49 29.05 -5.59 -9.64
CA ASP A 49 30.34 -6.13 -10.11
C ASP A 49 30.84 -7.28 -9.20
N GLY A 50 30.67 -7.14 -7.88
CA GLY A 50 31.10 -8.12 -6.88
C GLY A 50 30.01 -8.45 -5.86
N ARG A 51 30.15 -9.59 -5.18
CA ARG A 51 29.17 -10.05 -4.17
C ARG A 51 29.12 -9.11 -2.96
N GLU A 52 30.24 -8.47 -2.65
CA GLU A 52 30.42 -7.47 -1.60
C GLU A 52 29.58 -6.20 -1.80
N ASP A 53 29.20 -5.91 -3.04
CA ASP A 53 28.40 -4.75 -3.44
C ASP A 53 26.89 -5.02 -3.39
N PHE A 54 26.48 -6.26 -3.09
CA PHE A 54 25.07 -6.57 -2.90
C PHE A 54 24.48 -5.76 -1.73
N PRO A 55 23.22 -5.30 -1.86
CA PRO A 55 22.51 -4.66 -0.76
C PRO A 55 22.57 -5.48 0.52
N LYS A 56 23.02 -4.85 1.60
CA LYS A 56 23.07 -5.45 2.95
C LYS A 56 21.79 -5.21 3.75
N PHE A 57 20.86 -4.44 3.18
CA PHE A 57 19.54 -4.17 3.74
C PHE A 57 18.52 -5.14 3.13
N GLN A 58 17.46 -5.44 3.88
CA GLN A 58 16.39 -6.33 3.43
C GLN A 58 15.63 -5.67 2.28
N ALA A 59 15.90 -6.13 1.05
CA ALA A 59 15.24 -5.66 -0.15
C ALA A 59 15.17 -6.78 -1.19
N GLN A 60 14.15 -6.69 -2.04
CA GLN A 60 13.89 -7.70 -3.06
C GLN A 60 14.42 -7.18 -4.40
N LEU A 61 15.36 -7.92 -5.02
CA LEU A 61 15.98 -7.55 -6.30
C LEU A 61 15.42 -8.41 -7.44
N GLY A 62 15.38 -7.84 -8.65
CA GLY A 62 15.06 -8.56 -9.89
C GLY A 62 13.58 -8.55 -10.26
N CYS A 63 13.08 -9.65 -10.83
CA CYS A 63 11.71 -9.80 -11.37
C CYS A 63 10.60 -9.73 -10.31
N GLN A 64 11.00 -9.50 -9.07
CA GLN A 64 10.25 -9.66 -7.84
C GLN A 64 9.71 -8.31 -7.29
N GLY A 65 9.93 -7.20 -7.99
CA GLY A 65 9.39 -5.89 -7.61
C GLY A 65 10.41 -4.76 -7.78
N PHE A 66 10.05 -3.57 -7.27
CA PHE A 66 10.89 -2.37 -7.27
C PHE A 66 11.25 -1.99 -5.83
N ILE A 67 12.42 -1.34 -5.69
CA ILE A 67 12.79 -0.63 -4.47
C ILE A 67 12.58 0.85 -4.74
N ILE A 68 11.87 1.53 -3.84
CA ILE A 68 11.59 2.96 -3.97
C ILE A 68 12.39 3.72 -2.93
N PHE A 69 13.11 4.75 -3.39
CA PHE A 69 13.81 5.70 -2.56
C PHE A 69 13.15 7.07 -2.66
N ASN A 70 13.11 7.83 -1.57
CA ASN A 70 12.73 9.24 -1.61
C ASN A 70 13.91 10.14 -2.03
N SER A 71 13.66 11.44 -2.18
CA SER A 71 14.68 12.45 -2.54
C SER A 71 15.81 12.61 -1.52
N LYS A 72 15.69 12.04 -0.32
CA LYS A 72 16.74 11.98 0.72
C LYS A 72 17.50 10.65 0.70
N HIS A 73 17.30 9.84 -0.33
CA HIS A 73 17.87 8.50 -0.49
C HIS A 73 17.47 7.51 0.62
N GLN A 74 16.32 7.73 1.26
CA GLN A 74 15.77 6.79 2.23
C GLN A 74 14.86 5.78 1.52
N ILE A 75 14.96 4.51 1.89
CA ILE A 75 14.07 3.45 1.39
C ILE A 75 12.68 3.71 1.94
N VAL A 76 11.72 3.88 1.04
CA VAL A 76 10.30 4.09 1.36
C VAL A 76 9.44 2.89 0.97
N ALA A 77 9.92 2.06 0.04
CA ALA A 77 9.39 0.72 -0.19
C ALA A 77 10.57 -0.23 -0.49
N PRO A 78 10.84 -1.24 0.37
CA PRO A 78 11.89 -2.21 0.15
C PRO A 78 11.50 -3.29 -0.89
N SER A 79 10.21 -3.37 -1.20
CA SER A 79 9.64 -4.21 -2.27
C SER A 79 8.29 -3.65 -2.71
N THR A 80 7.97 -3.82 -4.00
CA THR A 80 6.63 -3.60 -4.58
C THR A 80 6.12 -4.92 -5.13
N LEU A 81 4.87 -4.95 -5.60
CA LEU A 81 4.32 -6.16 -6.22
C LEU A 81 5.26 -6.73 -7.31
N PRO A 82 5.52 -8.05 -7.32
CA PRO A 82 6.40 -8.69 -8.29
C PRO A 82 5.79 -8.71 -9.70
N TRP A 83 6.56 -8.23 -10.69
CA TRP A 83 6.12 -8.17 -12.09
C TRP A 83 5.71 -9.54 -12.65
N MET A 84 6.41 -10.60 -12.27
CA MET A 84 6.13 -11.94 -12.80
C MET A 84 4.77 -12.49 -12.37
N GLN A 85 4.24 -12.05 -11.22
CA GLN A 85 2.97 -12.50 -10.67
C GLN A 85 1.82 -11.54 -11.04
N HIS A 86 2.06 -10.23 -10.94
CA HIS A 86 0.98 -9.24 -11.07
C HIS A 86 0.92 -8.53 -12.43
N ARG A 87 1.92 -8.74 -13.31
CA ARG A 87 2.02 -8.07 -14.62
C ARG A 87 1.77 -6.56 -14.45
N ASP A 88 0.88 -5.98 -15.24
CA ASP A 88 0.54 -4.54 -15.19
C ASP A 88 0.12 -4.05 -13.79
N GLY A 89 -0.39 -4.95 -12.93
CA GLY A 89 -0.68 -4.64 -11.53
C GLY A 89 0.56 -4.22 -10.73
N ALA A 90 1.73 -4.75 -11.06
CA ALA A 90 2.99 -4.35 -10.43
C ALA A 90 3.37 -2.90 -10.74
N PHE A 91 3.17 -2.45 -11.99
CA PHE A 91 3.40 -1.05 -12.33
C PHE A 91 2.38 -0.12 -11.65
N ARG A 92 1.11 -0.54 -11.53
CA ARG A 92 0.09 0.23 -10.82
C ARG A 92 0.39 0.39 -9.33
N ASP A 93 0.90 -0.66 -8.67
CA ASP A 93 1.34 -0.59 -7.27
C ASP A 93 2.48 0.42 -7.08
N VAL A 94 3.46 0.40 -7.98
CA VAL A 94 4.57 1.38 -7.97
C VAL A 94 4.06 2.79 -8.22
N GLU A 95 3.15 2.97 -9.18
CA GLU A 95 2.49 4.25 -9.47
C GLU A 95 1.77 4.81 -8.26
N GLY A 96 1.00 3.99 -7.54
CA GLY A 96 0.30 4.39 -6.32
C GLY A 96 1.26 4.84 -5.22
N LYS A 97 2.34 4.08 -4.99
CA LYS A 97 3.35 4.42 -3.98
C LYS A 97 4.13 5.68 -4.34
N ILE A 98 4.55 5.83 -5.60
CA ILE A 98 5.21 7.05 -6.09
C ILE A 98 4.25 8.24 -5.98
N GLY A 99 2.98 8.07 -6.35
CA GLY A 99 1.94 9.09 -6.20
C GLY A 99 1.83 9.57 -4.75
N GLN A 100 1.71 8.65 -3.80
CA GLN A 100 1.66 8.99 -2.36
C GLN A 100 2.91 9.75 -1.89
N LEU A 101 4.09 9.44 -2.41
CA LEU A 101 5.34 10.12 -2.04
C LEU A 101 5.45 11.51 -2.65
N LEU A 102 5.02 11.66 -3.91
CA LEU A 102 4.92 12.94 -4.58
C LEU A 102 3.86 13.83 -3.91
N ASP A 103 2.74 13.23 -3.47
CA ASP A 103 1.67 13.91 -2.74
C ASP A 103 2.09 14.25 -1.29
N ALA A 104 2.85 13.39 -0.61
CA ALA A 104 3.37 13.65 0.74
C ALA A 104 4.50 14.70 0.76
N ALA A 105 5.14 14.95 -0.38
CA ALA A 105 6.10 16.04 -0.56
C ALA A 105 5.40 17.39 -0.84
N ALA A 106 4.10 17.39 -1.15
CA ALA A 106 3.31 18.61 -1.17
C ALA A 106 3.05 19.06 0.28
N PRO A 107 3.29 20.33 0.63
CA PRO A 107 3.06 20.80 1.99
C PRO A 107 1.59 20.62 2.36
N GLN A 108 1.39 19.99 3.50
CA GLN A 108 0.07 19.77 4.07
C GLN A 108 -0.63 21.11 4.29
N ASN A 109 -1.72 21.29 3.56
CA ASN A 109 -2.67 22.36 3.74
C ASN A 109 -3.55 22.04 4.95
N PRO A 110 -3.86 22.99 5.85
CA PRO A 110 -4.89 22.78 6.88
C PRO A 110 -6.26 22.33 6.33
N LEU A 111 -6.52 22.52 5.03
CA LEU A 111 -7.72 22.07 4.33
C LEU A 111 -7.57 20.75 3.54
N ASN A 112 -6.37 20.21 3.35
CA ASN A 112 -6.13 19.09 2.42
C ASN A 112 -6.78 19.28 1.03
N ALA A 113 -6.75 20.50 0.50
CA ALA A 113 -7.62 20.85 -0.61
C ALA A 113 -7.25 20.16 -1.94
N PRO A 114 -8.06 19.21 -2.45
CA PRO A 114 -7.79 18.60 -3.74
C PRO A 114 -8.05 19.57 -4.90
N VAL A 115 -7.47 19.28 -6.07
CA VAL A 115 -7.80 19.97 -7.32
C VAL A 115 -9.32 19.94 -7.55
N GLY A 116 -9.88 21.09 -7.95
CA GLY A 116 -11.31 21.31 -8.11
C GLY A 116 -12.02 21.88 -6.87
N GLN A 117 -11.36 21.91 -5.71
CA GLN A 117 -11.97 22.53 -4.52
C GLN A 117 -12.12 24.03 -4.70
N HIS A 118 -13.27 24.56 -4.29
CA HIS A 118 -13.51 25.99 -4.22
C HIS A 118 -13.05 26.54 -2.87
N VAL A 119 -12.13 27.49 -2.93
CA VAL A 119 -11.48 28.10 -1.77
C VAL A 119 -11.69 29.61 -1.78
N ARG A 120 -11.80 30.20 -0.59
CA ARG A 120 -11.82 31.65 -0.39
C ARG A 120 -10.44 32.10 0.05
N VAL A 121 -9.94 33.15 -0.58
CA VAL A 121 -8.66 33.76 -0.21
C VAL A 121 -8.84 34.60 1.06
N VAL A 122 -7.98 34.40 2.06
CA VAL A 122 -8.04 35.09 3.36
C VAL A 122 -6.65 35.45 3.88
N GLY A 123 -6.58 36.43 4.79
CA GLY A 123 -5.37 36.70 5.57
C GLY A 123 -4.20 37.31 4.81
N LEU A 124 -4.37 37.79 3.57
CA LEU A 124 -3.32 38.51 2.86
C LEU A 124 -3.17 39.94 3.40
N THR A 125 -1.93 40.36 3.63
CA THR A 125 -1.61 41.65 4.28
C THR A 125 -0.94 42.67 3.37
N SER A 126 -0.45 42.26 2.18
CA SER A 126 0.12 43.19 1.21
C SER A 126 -0.97 44.00 0.52
N THR A 127 -0.68 45.24 0.10
CA THR A 127 -1.67 46.13 -0.54
C THR A 127 -2.35 45.46 -1.75
N ALA A 128 -1.58 44.82 -2.63
CA ALA A 128 -2.12 44.08 -3.78
C ALA A 128 -2.79 42.75 -3.40
N GLY A 129 -2.42 42.16 -2.25
CA GLY A 129 -3.02 40.91 -1.76
C GLY A 129 -4.35 41.14 -1.05
N MET A 130 -4.52 42.27 -0.37
CA MET A 130 -5.76 42.61 0.35
C MET A 130 -6.97 42.68 -0.58
N GLU A 131 -6.79 43.10 -1.85
CA GLU A 131 -7.85 43.11 -2.87
C GLU A 131 -8.35 41.72 -3.26
N LEU A 132 -7.55 40.68 -2.97
CA LEU A 132 -7.89 39.29 -3.26
C LEU A 132 -8.60 38.62 -2.08
N ASN A 133 -8.49 39.16 -0.87
CA ASN A 133 -9.20 38.61 0.28
C ASN A 133 -10.71 38.64 0.04
N GLY A 134 -11.39 37.54 0.33
CA GLY A 134 -12.81 37.34 0.08
C GLY A 134 -13.15 36.81 -1.32
N GLN A 135 -12.22 36.84 -2.28
CA GLN A 135 -12.45 36.23 -3.59
C GLN A 135 -12.47 34.70 -3.48
N ILE A 136 -13.36 34.08 -4.25
CA ILE A 136 -13.49 32.63 -4.36
C ILE A 136 -12.85 32.20 -5.67
N GLY A 137 -12.07 31.13 -5.61
CA GLY A 137 -11.47 30.49 -6.78
C GLY A 137 -11.43 28.98 -6.67
N GLU A 138 -11.03 28.35 -7.75
CA GLU A 138 -10.88 26.89 -7.85
C GLU A 138 -9.41 26.51 -7.75
N VAL A 139 -9.07 25.54 -6.90
CA VAL A 139 -7.72 24.97 -6.84
C VAL A 139 -7.46 24.20 -8.13
N VAL A 140 -6.49 24.61 -8.92
CA VAL A 140 -6.13 23.95 -10.19
C VAL A 140 -4.83 23.14 -10.10
N GLY A 141 -4.09 23.28 -8.99
CA GLY A 141 -2.88 22.50 -8.73
C GLY A 141 -2.04 23.09 -7.60
N SER A 142 -0.79 22.61 -7.50
CA SER A 142 0.22 23.10 -6.58
C SER A 142 1.52 23.42 -7.32
N GLN A 143 2.30 24.36 -6.78
CA GLN A 143 3.65 24.66 -7.25
C GLN A 143 4.69 23.99 -6.33
N ASP A 144 5.90 23.76 -6.84
CA ASP A 144 7.04 23.15 -6.12
C ASP A 144 7.39 23.89 -4.81
N THR A 145 7.01 25.16 -4.71
CA THR A 145 7.23 26.01 -3.51
C THR A 145 6.21 25.76 -2.39
N GLY A 146 5.27 24.85 -2.59
CA GLY A 146 4.23 24.57 -1.63
C GLY A 146 3.02 25.49 -1.65
N ARG A 147 2.90 26.29 -2.70
CA ARG A 147 1.75 27.19 -2.90
C ARG A 147 0.71 26.50 -3.77
N PHE A 148 -0.55 26.78 -3.47
CA PHE A 148 -1.69 26.33 -4.26
C PHE A 148 -1.94 27.30 -5.41
N LEU A 149 -2.03 26.77 -6.63
CA LEU A 149 -2.45 27.54 -7.79
C LEU A 149 -3.99 27.58 -7.79
N VAL A 150 -4.55 28.77 -7.64
CA VAL A 150 -5.99 28.99 -7.57
C VAL A 150 -6.40 29.87 -8.74
N LYS A 151 -7.37 29.39 -9.51
CA LYS A 151 -8.00 30.10 -10.62
C LYS A 151 -9.05 31.07 -10.08
N LEU A 152 -8.73 32.36 -10.11
CA LEU A 152 -9.65 33.44 -9.78
C LEU A 152 -10.26 34.05 -11.05
N THR A 153 -11.27 34.91 -10.91
CA THR A 153 -11.88 35.65 -12.03
C THR A 153 -10.84 36.49 -12.80
N GLY A 154 -9.79 36.97 -12.12
CA GLY A 154 -8.70 37.75 -12.70
C GLY A 154 -7.51 36.93 -13.23
N GLY A 155 -7.63 35.60 -13.28
CA GLY A 155 -6.56 34.67 -13.67
C GLY A 155 -5.98 33.87 -12.50
N ASP A 156 -5.01 33.03 -12.80
CA ASP A 156 -4.43 32.08 -11.85
C ASP A 156 -3.42 32.78 -10.92
N LYS A 157 -3.53 32.53 -9.62
CA LYS A 157 -2.62 33.07 -8.61
C LYS A 157 -2.19 31.99 -7.61
N ALA A 158 -0.97 32.11 -7.11
CA ALA A 158 -0.38 31.16 -6.17
C ALA A 158 -0.49 31.67 -4.72
N PHE A 159 -1.19 30.91 -3.87
CA PHE A 159 -1.44 31.23 -2.47
C PHE A 159 -0.77 30.24 -1.53
N ARG A 160 -0.41 30.71 -0.33
CA ARG A 160 0.01 29.81 0.73
C ARG A 160 -1.21 29.10 1.33
N PRO A 161 -1.05 27.89 1.88
CA PRO A 161 -2.16 27.15 2.47
C PRO A 161 -2.91 27.94 3.54
N GLU A 162 -2.20 28.68 4.41
CA GLU A 162 -2.79 29.50 5.47
C GLU A 162 -3.61 30.69 4.96
N ASN A 163 -3.57 30.98 3.66
CA ASN A 163 -4.34 32.05 3.03
C ASN A 163 -5.59 31.54 2.31
N LEU A 164 -5.99 30.29 2.54
CA LEU A 164 -7.14 29.67 1.92
C LEU A 164 -8.07 29.09 3.00
N GLU A 165 -9.38 29.25 2.82
CA GLU A 165 -10.43 28.57 3.59
C GLU A 165 -11.46 27.94 2.63
N ASP A 166 -12.24 26.95 3.09
CA ASP A 166 -13.30 26.37 2.26
C ASP A 166 -14.40 27.40 1.96
N ALA A 167 -14.72 27.59 0.68
CA ALA A 167 -15.67 28.61 0.26
C ALA A 167 -17.14 28.17 0.40
N VAL A 168 -17.40 26.87 0.48
CA VAL A 168 -18.73 26.25 0.33
C VAL A 168 -19.30 25.75 1.67
N GLY A 169 -18.49 25.78 2.74
CA GLY A 169 -18.87 25.27 4.05
C GLY A 169 -18.98 23.75 4.07
N ALA A 170 -18.22 23.05 3.22
CA ALA A 170 -18.24 21.59 3.21
C ALA A 170 -17.78 21.04 4.57
N PRO A 171 -18.43 19.98 5.09
CA PRO A 171 -18.04 19.35 6.36
C PRO A 171 -16.79 18.49 6.17
N VAL A 172 -15.65 19.11 5.88
CA VAL A 172 -14.38 18.44 5.59
C VAL A 172 -14.02 17.48 6.72
N GLY A 173 -13.65 16.26 6.34
CA GLY A 173 -13.30 15.19 7.25
C GLY A 173 -14.46 14.29 7.66
N ARG A 174 -15.72 14.67 7.43
CA ARG A 174 -16.87 13.82 7.75
C ARG A 174 -17.00 12.64 6.80
N LEU A 175 -17.51 11.53 7.34
CA LEU A 175 -17.86 10.35 6.58
C LEU A 175 -19.29 10.47 6.04
N VAL A 176 -19.43 10.16 4.77
CA VAL A 176 -20.69 10.21 4.03
C VAL A 176 -20.88 8.93 3.24
N LYS A 177 -22.10 8.43 3.18
CA LYS A 177 -22.51 7.30 2.37
C LYS A 177 -23.16 7.81 1.09
N VAL A 178 -22.72 7.30 -0.05
CA VAL A 178 -23.28 7.67 -1.35
C VAL A 178 -24.63 6.99 -1.52
N ALA A 179 -25.64 7.73 -1.95
CA ALA A 179 -26.98 7.21 -2.18
C ALA A 179 -27.70 7.95 -3.33
N GLY A 180 -28.71 7.30 -3.92
CA GLY A 180 -29.61 7.94 -4.87
C GLY A 180 -29.01 8.27 -6.24
N LEU A 181 -27.86 7.72 -6.60
CA LEU A 181 -27.34 7.81 -7.97
C LEU A 181 -28.10 6.85 -8.89
N THR A 182 -28.57 7.33 -10.04
CA THR A 182 -29.43 6.59 -10.98
C THR A 182 -28.73 6.17 -12.27
N SER A 183 -27.56 6.73 -12.58
CA SER A 183 -26.79 6.32 -13.76
C SER A 183 -26.17 4.94 -13.52
N ALA A 184 -25.98 4.13 -14.56
CA ALA A 184 -25.40 2.79 -14.43
C ALA A 184 -24.03 2.79 -13.70
N LYS A 185 -23.17 3.78 -13.99
CA LYS A 185 -21.89 3.97 -13.29
C LYS A 185 -22.09 4.44 -11.85
N GLY A 186 -23.06 5.32 -11.60
CA GLY A 186 -23.34 5.86 -10.27
C GLY A 186 -24.00 4.85 -9.33
N MET A 187 -24.82 3.94 -9.85
CA MET A 187 -25.44 2.89 -9.05
C MET A 187 -24.41 1.99 -8.36
N ALA A 188 -23.26 1.74 -8.99
CA ALA A 188 -22.15 0.98 -8.39
C ALA A 188 -21.48 1.71 -7.21
N LEU A 189 -21.67 3.02 -7.08
CA LEU A 189 -21.15 3.83 -5.98
C LEU A 189 -22.14 3.92 -4.82
N ASN A 190 -23.43 3.68 -5.04
CA ASN A 190 -24.42 3.70 -3.97
C ASN A 190 -24.07 2.67 -2.89
N GLY A 191 -24.14 3.09 -1.63
CA GLY A 191 -23.76 2.30 -0.47
C GLY A 191 -22.31 2.46 -0.03
N GLN A 192 -21.43 2.97 -0.89
CA GLN A 192 -20.03 3.21 -0.51
C GLN A 192 -19.92 4.38 0.48
N VAL A 193 -19.05 4.21 1.48
CA VAL A 193 -18.70 5.25 2.45
C VAL A 193 -17.41 5.93 2.01
N GLY A 194 -17.38 7.25 2.11
CA GLY A 194 -16.23 8.07 1.77
C GLY A 194 -16.06 9.25 2.71
N LYS A 195 -14.90 9.89 2.61
CA LYS A 195 -14.54 11.07 3.41
C LYS A 195 -14.71 12.34 2.58
N VAL A 196 -15.40 13.33 3.12
CA VAL A 196 -15.53 14.64 2.48
C VAL A 196 -14.17 15.35 2.53
N LEU A 197 -13.64 15.73 1.37
CA LEU A 197 -12.39 16.46 1.23
C LEU A 197 -12.60 17.97 1.12
N GLY A 198 -13.72 18.42 0.55
CA GLY A 198 -13.97 19.85 0.33
C GLY A 198 -15.21 20.13 -0.50
N GLY A 199 -15.54 21.41 -0.62
CA GLY A 199 -16.59 21.90 -1.50
C GLY A 199 -16.15 22.02 -2.96
N ALA A 200 -16.98 21.56 -3.88
CA ALA A 200 -16.87 21.88 -5.30
C ALA A 200 -17.94 22.91 -5.71
N GLY A 201 -17.77 23.49 -6.89
CA GLY A 201 -18.77 24.38 -7.48
C GLY A 201 -20.13 23.69 -7.66
N ASN A 202 -21.20 24.50 -7.74
CA ASN A 202 -22.58 24.04 -7.98
C ASN A 202 -23.18 23.16 -6.86
N GLY A 203 -22.81 23.38 -5.61
CA GLY A 203 -23.40 22.65 -4.47
C GLY A 203 -23.01 21.17 -4.43
N ARG A 204 -21.80 20.85 -4.86
CA ARG A 204 -21.25 19.49 -4.83
C ARG A 204 -20.14 19.39 -3.81
N TYR A 205 -19.90 18.20 -3.28
CA TYR A 205 -18.76 17.88 -2.42
C TYR A 205 -17.79 16.97 -3.15
N LEU A 206 -16.50 17.17 -2.88
CA LEU A 206 -15.44 16.25 -3.26
C LEU A 206 -15.34 15.20 -2.16
N VAL A 207 -15.57 13.94 -2.53
CA VAL A 207 -15.62 12.80 -1.60
C VAL A 207 -14.58 11.78 -2.05
N GLN A 208 -13.70 11.40 -1.13
CA GLN A 208 -12.76 10.30 -1.32
C GLN A 208 -13.49 8.99 -1.07
N LEU A 209 -13.73 8.22 -2.13
CA LEU A 209 -14.26 6.86 -2.09
C LEU A 209 -13.11 5.91 -2.42
N ARG A 210 -12.66 5.15 -1.42
CA ARG A 210 -11.49 4.26 -1.54
C ARG A 210 -10.27 5.05 -2.07
N GLU A 211 -9.79 4.70 -3.26
CA GLU A 211 -8.64 5.33 -3.92
C GLU A 211 -9.02 6.45 -4.92
N THR A 212 -10.31 6.77 -5.06
CA THR A 212 -10.79 7.74 -6.06
C THR A 212 -11.50 8.92 -5.42
N THR A 213 -11.33 10.10 -6.00
CA THR A 213 -12.05 11.31 -5.59
C THR A 213 -13.19 11.59 -6.56
N MET A 214 -14.41 11.71 -6.04
CA MET A 214 -15.63 11.95 -6.83
C MET A 214 -16.29 13.27 -6.44
N SER A 215 -16.86 13.98 -7.42
CA SER A 215 -17.68 15.18 -7.19
C SER A 215 -19.16 14.83 -7.17
N LEU A 216 -19.74 14.79 -5.97
CA LEU A 216 -21.11 14.31 -5.72
C LEU A 216 -22.01 15.44 -5.23
N ARG A 217 -23.30 15.40 -5.60
CA ARG A 217 -24.28 16.34 -5.06
C ARG A 217 -24.55 16.03 -3.60
N THR A 218 -24.82 17.05 -2.80
CA THR A 218 -25.19 16.89 -1.38
C THR A 218 -26.40 15.98 -1.20
N ASP A 219 -27.38 16.05 -2.09
CA ASP A 219 -28.59 15.20 -2.05
C ASP A 219 -28.28 13.71 -2.29
N ASN A 220 -27.08 13.40 -2.80
CA ASN A 220 -26.60 12.05 -3.00
C ASN A 220 -25.70 11.56 -1.85
N LEU A 221 -25.62 12.31 -0.75
CA LEU A 221 -24.78 12.00 0.39
C LEU A 221 -25.63 11.91 1.66
N GLN A 222 -25.48 10.82 2.38
CA GLN A 222 -26.09 10.61 3.69
C GLN A 222 -24.99 10.67 4.75
N GLU A 223 -25.18 11.43 5.82
CA GLU A 223 -24.22 11.43 6.92
C GLU A 223 -24.21 10.05 7.59
N VAL A 224 -23.00 9.51 7.79
CA VAL A 224 -22.81 8.26 8.53
C VAL A 224 -22.49 8.65 9.97
N ALA A 225 -23.37 8.33 10.90
CA ALA A 225 -23.04 8.43 12.32
C ALA A 225 -21.85 7.50 12.59
N GLY A 226 -20.86 7.96 13.37
CA GLY A 226 -19.52 7.36 13.49
C GLY A 226 -19.44 5.90 13.97
N GLU A 227 -20.57 5.23 14.18
CA GLU A 227 -20.68 3.82 14.56
C GLU A 227 -20.97 2.89 13.37
N GLU A 228 -21.45 3.39 12.23
CA GLU A 228 -21.74 2.57 11.03
C GLU A 228 -20.59 2.51 10.00
N ALA A 229 -19.50 3.24 10.22
CA ALA A 229 -18.33 3.28 9.33
C ALA A 229 -17.53 1.96 9.27
N ASP A 230 -17.89 1.01 10.14
CA ASP A 230 -17.22 -0.27 10.35
C ASP A 230 -18.09 -1.45 9.87
N SER A 231 -19.15 -1.17 9.11
CA SER A 231 -20.02 -2.19 8.51
C SER A 231 -19.48 -2.66 7.16
N GLY A 232 -18.47 -3.54 7.20
CA GLY A 232 -18.25 -4.51 6.12
C GLY A 232 -17.00 -4.33 5.26
N GLU A 233 -15.81 -4.30 5.87
CA GLU A 233 -14.74 -5.07 5.23
C GLU A 233 -15.19 -6.52 5.25
N SER A 234 -15.68 -7.00 4.11
CA SER A 234 -15.89 -8.43 3.89
C SER A 234 -14.60 -9.11 4.29
N LEU A 235 -14.71 -9.93 5.31
CA LEU A 235 -13.65 -10.72 5.88
C LEU A 235 -13.30 -11.79 4.85
N ASP A 236 -12.42 -11.44 3.91
CA ASP A 236 -12.00 -12.34 2.84
C ASP A 236 -11.47 -13.62 3.47
N ARG A 237 -11.95 -14.75 2.93
CA ARG A 237 -11.51 -16.08 3.30
C ARG A 237 -10.33 -16.49 2.43
N VAL A 238 -9.43 -17.25 3.02
CA VAL A 238 -8.36 -17.95 2.34
C VAL A 238 -8.98 -18.99 1.41
N ALA A 239 -8.52 -19.01 0.16
CA ALA A 239 -8.93 -20.01 -0.80
C ALA A 239 -8.24 -21.35 -0.48
N SER A 240 -8.94 -22.46 -0.71
CA SER A 240 -8.33 -23.80 -0.60
C SER A 240 -7.11 -23.93 -1.52
N VAL A 241 -6.09 -24.61 -1.02
CA VAL A 241 -4.85 -24.93 -1.74
C VAL A 241 -4.84 -26.37 -2.27
N GLY A 242 -5.99 -27.05 -2.23
CA GLY A 242 -6.15 -28.42 -2.72
C GLY A 242 -5.48 -29.48 -1.83
N HIS A 243 -5.01 -29.12 -0.63
CA HIS A 243 -4.44 -30.04 0.33
C HIS A 243 -5.25 -30.01 1.63
N SER A 244 -6.03 -31.05 1.90
CA SER A 244 -7.00 -31.06 3.00
C SER A 244 -6.40 -30.78 4.39
N GLY A 245 -5.14 -31.19 4.60
CA GLY A 245 -4.43 -30.89 5.85
C GLY A 245 -4.07 -29.42 6.00
N MET A 246 -3.72 -28.73 4.90
CA MET A 246 -3.40 -27.30 4.92
C MET A 246 -4.68 -26.47 4.98
N ASP A 247 -5.71 -26.85 4.21
CA ASP A 247 -7.02 -26.20 4.26
C ASP A 247 -7.62 -26.22 5.68
N ALA A 248 -7.48 -27.33 6.41
CA ALA A 248 -7.93 -27.42 7.80
C ALA A 248 -7.13 -26.50 8.74
N GLN A 249 -5.84 -26.29 8.48
CA GLN A 249 -5.02 -25.34 9.24
C GLN A 249 -5.36 -23.89 8.90
N HIS A 250 -5.67 -23.59 7.64
CA HIS A 250 -6.19 -22.29 7.23
C HIS A 250 -7.50 -21.97 7.95
N ASP A 251 -8.44 -22.92 8.00
CA ASP A 251 -9.69 -22.78 8.76
C ASP A 251 -9.43 -22.50 10.25
N ALA A 252 -8.49 -23.21 10.89
CA ALA A 252 -8.15 -22.99 12.30
C ALA A 252 -7.55 -21.59 12.55
N CYS A 253 -6.71 -21.12 11.62
CA CYS A 253 -6.12 -19.78 11.64
C CYS A 253 -7.20 -18.70 11.44
N GLU A 254 -8.14 -18.89 10.52
CA GLU A 254 -9.29 -17.99 10.33
C GLU A 254 -10.18 -17.92 11.57
N ASP A 255 -10.48 -19.06 12.19
CA ASP A 255 -11.28 -19.12 13.42
C ASP A 255 -10.59 -18.37 14.57
N ALA A 256 -9.26 -18.49 14.69
CA ALA A 256 -8.51 -17.74 15.70
C ALA A 256 -8.46 -16.23 15.43
N LEU A 257 -8.32 -15.83 14.16
CA LEU A 257 -8.39 -14.43 13.74
C LEU A 257 -9.77 -13.83 13.98
N GLU A 258 -10.84 -14.57 13.72
CA GLU A 258 -12.21 -14.15 14.00
C GLU A 258 -12.41 -13.98 15.51
N ASP A 259 -11.94 -14.95 16.31
CA ASP A 259 -12.00 -14.85 17.77
C ASP A 259 -11.23 -13.62 18.30
N LEU A 260 -10.06 -13.34 17.72
CA LEU A 260 -9.28 -12.14 18.00
C LEU A 260 -10.04 -10.87 17.62
N TYR A 261 -10.67 -10.84 16.45
CA TYR A 261 -11.42 -9.66 16.00
C TYR A 261 -12.64 -9.38 16.88
N GLN A 262 -13.32 -10.42 17.35
CA GLN A 262 -14.51 -10.30 18.20
C GLN A 262 -14.16 -9.96 19.66
N LYS A 263 -13.14 -10.61 20.23
CA LYS A 263 -12.81 -10.47 21.65
C LYS A 263 -11.78 -9.38 21.91
N LEU A 264 -10.92 -9.08 20.94
CA LEU A 264 -9.82 -8.13 21.05
C LEU A 264 -9.02 -8.32 22.34
N SER A 265 -8.74 -9.57 22.72
CA SER A 265 -8.08 -9.91 23.99
C SER A 265 -6.67 -10.43 23.77
N VAL A 266 -5.80 -10.22 24.77
CA VAL A 266 -4.43 -10.77 24.74
C VAL A 266 -4.44 -12.30 24.59
N GLU A 267 -5.40 -12.99 25.21
CA GLU A 267 -5.58 -14.44 25.07
C GLU A 267 -5.88 -14.84 23.62
N SER A 268 -6.82 -14.15 22.96
CA SER A 268 -7.14 -14.40 21.55
C SER A 268 -5.96 -14.09 20.60
N LEU A 269 -5.13 -13.09 20.93
CA LEU A 269 -3.92 -12.78 20.19
C LEU A 269 -2.84 -13.85 20.36
N LEU A 270 -2.66 -14.37 21.59
CA LEU A 270 -1.76 -15.49 21.87
C LEU A 270 -2.18 -16.75 21.11
N ARG A 271 -3.48 -17.06 21.10
CA ARG A 271 -4.04 -18.17 20.32
C ARG A 271 -3.75 -17.98 18.82
N THR A 272 -4.07 -16.82 18.26
CA THR A 272 -3.79 -16.51 16.84
C THR A 272 -2.32 -16.73 16.49
N ARG A 273 -1.41 -16.23 17.34
CA ARG A 273 0.03 -16.39 17.16
C ARG A 273 0.47 -17.85 17.23
N GLN A 274 -0.16 -18.66 18.08
CA GLN A 274 0.12 -20.09 18.19
C GLN A 274 -0.32 -20.84 16.93
N GLU A 275 -1.56 -20.63 16.48
CA GLU A 275 -2.09 -21.28 15.27
C GLU A 275 -1.22 -20.96 14.03
N PHE A 276 -0.82 -19.69 13.86
CA PHE A 276 0.13 -19.30 12.82
C PHE A 276 1.46 -20.04 12.93
N ALA A 277 2.03 -20.15 14.13
CA ALA A 277 3.33 -20.80 14.31
C ALA A 277 3.28 -22.30 14.01
N GLU A 278 2.19 -22.97 14.39
CA GLU A 278 1.98 -24.39 14.11
C GLU A 278 1.77 -24.63 12.61
N HIS A 279 0.88 -23.84 11.99
CA HIS A 279 0.64 -23.90 10.54
C HIS A 279 1.91 -23.68 9.72
N PHE A 280 2.65 -22.60 9.97
CA PHE A 280 3.88 -22.29 9.23
C PHE A 280 4.97 -23.35 9.39
N ALA A 281 5.06 -23.98 10.57
CA ALA A 281 6.04 -25.04 10.80
C ALA A 281 5.69 -26.31 10.01
N ASP A 282 4.42 -26.68 9.97
CA ASP A 282 3.95 -27.85 9.22
C ASP A 282 4.07 -27.63 7.71
N GLU A 283 3.74 -26.43 7.23
CA GLU A 283 3.88 -26.06 5.83
C GLU A 283 5.36 -26.07 5.39
N GLU A 284 6.26 -25.43 6.15
CA GLU A 284 7.69 -25.44 5.84
C GLU A 284 8.25 -26.86 5.74
N LYS A 285 7.82 -27.75 6.65
CA LYS A 285 8.20 -29.17 6.61
C LYS A 285 7.67 -29.85 5.33
N LEU A 286 6.41 -29.62 4.97
CA LEU A 286 5.79 -30.19 3.78
C LEU A 286 6.47 -29.70 2.49
N LEU A 287 6.81 -28.42 2.41
CA LEU A 287 7.55 -27.84 1.29
C LEU A 287 8.98 -28.42 1.19
N GLN A 288 9.63 -28.66 2.33
CA GLN A 288 10.94 -29.28 2.37
C GLN A 288 10.89 -30.75 1.92
N GLU A 289 9.92 -31.52 2.40
CA GLU A 289 9.75 -32.94 2.06
C GLU A 289 9.36 -33.15 0.58
N SER A 290 8.59 -32.22 0.00
CA SER A 290 8.24 -32.23 -1.42
C SER A 290 9.35 -31.74 -2.36
N GLY A 291 10.44 -31.19 -1.82
CA GLY A 291 11.51 -30.59 -2.61
C GLY A 291 11.11 -29.28 -3.31
N PHE A 292 10.04 -28.64 -2.86
CA PHE A 292 9.54 -27.38 -3.40
C PHE A 292 10.62 -26.29 -3.27
N GLY A 293 10.91 -25.58 -4.37
CA GLY A 293 11.95 -24.54 -4.38
C GLY A 293 13.38 -25.03 -4.67
N GLY A 294 13.58 -26.31 -4.97
CA GLY A 294 14.76 -26.79 -5.72
C GLY A 294 15.97 -27.23 -4.89
N ALA A 295 15.79 -28.12 -3.91
CA ALA A 295 16.91 -28.80 -3.24
C ALA A 295 17.33 -30.13 -3.91
N ALA A 296 16.63 -30.58 -4.95
CA ALA A 296 16.94 -31.83 -5.61
C ALA A 296 17.98 -31.63 -6.74
N ASP A 297 19.20 -32.05 -6.44
CA ASP A 297 20.19 -32.60 -7.39
C ASP A 297 21.24 -31.66 -8.04
N CYS A 298 21.72 -30.65 -7.31
CA CYS A 298 22.99 -29.99 -7.66
C CYS A 298 24.09 -30.34 -6.64
N THR A 299 24.58 -31.57 -6.71
CA THR A 299 25.74 -32.06 -5.94
C THR A 299 27.07 -31.39 -6.33
N SER A 300 27.07 -30.44 -7.28
CA SER A 300 28.28 -29.75 -7.77
C SER A 300 28.45 -28.30 -7.33
N CYS A 301 27.58 -27.74 -6.48
CA CYS A 301 27.71 -26.34 -6.02
C CYS A 301 27.75 -26.22 -4.48
N ALA A 302 28.31 -27.24 -3.82
CA ALA A 302 28.31 -27.39 -2.35
C ALA A 302 29.22 -26.43 -1.57
N GLU A 303 29.56 -25.26 -2.10
CA GLU A 303 30.38 -24.29 -1.37
C GLU A 303 29.72 -22.91 -1.31
N SER A 304 29.06 -22.66 -0.17
CA SER A 304 28.70 -21.34 0.37
C SER A 304 27.65 -20.49 -0.38
N GLY A 305 26.37 -20.76 -0.15
CA GLY A 305 25.29 -19.84 -0.53
C GLY A 305 24.09 -19.91 0.40
N SER A 306 23.69 -18.79 1.01
CA SER A 306 22.44 -18.70 1.77
C SER A 306 21.25 -18.87 0.81
N ASN A 307 20.24 -19.61 1.25
CA ASN A 307 19.02 -19.92 0.49
C ASN A 307 18.06 -18.73 0.33
N ASP A 308 18.52 -17.50 0.58
CA ASP A 308 17.68 -16.29 0.71
C ASP A 308 17.00 -15.86 -0.61
N PHE A 309 17.38 -16.46 -1.74
CA PHE A 309 16.77 -16.22 -3.06
C PHE A 309 15.94 -17.40 -3.61
N SER A 310 15.74 -18.46 -2.82
CA SER A 310 14.87 -19.57 -3.20
C SER A 310 13.40 -19.26 -2.89
N ALA A 311 12.46 -19.88 -3.63
CA ALA A 311 11.02 -19.72 -3.36
C ALA A 311 10.68 -20.07 -1.90
N LEU A 312 11.27 -21.15 -1.38
CA LEU A 312 11.18 -21.55 0.02
C LEU A 312 11.76 -20.49 0.96
N GLY A 313 12.92 -19.92 0.63
CA GLY A 313 13.55 -18.86 1.42
C GLY A 313 12.67 -17.61 1.56
N SER A 314 12.05 -17.15 0.48
CA SER A 314 11.10 -16.03 0.54
C SER A 314 9.81 -16.38 1.29
N HIS A 315 9.32 -17.62 1.17
CA HIS A 315 8.13 -18.11 1.87
C HIS A 315 8.35 -18.11 3.39
N THR A 316 9.43 -18.75 3.86
CA THR A 316 9.83 -18.76 5.28
C THR A 316 10.13 -17.36 5.82
N ALA A 317 10.64 -16.45 5.00
CA ALA A 317 10.84 -15.07 5.41
C ALA A 317 9.51 -14.35 5.69
N ASP A 318 8.46 -14.65 4.92
CA ASP A 318 7.14 -14.09 5.13
C ASP A 318 6.46 -14.63 6.40
N HIS A 319 6.60 -15.94 6.70
CA HIS A 319 6.16 -16.52 7.98
C HIS A 319 6.73 -15.76 9.18
N LYS A 320 8.05 -15.53 9.16
CA LYS A 320 8.76 -14.79 10.20
C LYS A 320 8.24 -13.36 10.33
N ARG A 321 7.93 -12.70 9.22
CA ARG A 321 7.34 -11.35 9.21
C ARG A 321 5.97 -11.35 9.91
N ILE A 322 5.10 -12.31 9.61
CA ILE A 322 3.75 -12.39 10.19
C ILE A 322 3.82 -12.69 11.68
N LEU A 323 4.65 -13.65 12.09
CA LEU A 323 4.88 -13.95 13.51
C LEU A 323 5.44 -12.75 14.27
N ALA A 324 6.35 -11.99 13.67
CA ALA A 324 6.89 -10.77 14.26
C ALA A 324 5.81 -9.70 14.51
N LEU A 325 4.81 -9.57 13.64
CA LEU A 325 3.69 -8.65 13.87
C LEU A 325 2.92 -9.00 15.15
N ALA A 326 2.66 -10.30 15.37
CA ALA A 326 1.99 -10.76 16.58
C ALA A 326 2.86 -10.62 17.83
N ASP A 327 4.14 -10.98 17.73
CA ASP A 327 5.10 -10.88 18.85
C ASP A 327 5.37 -9.42 19.26
N ASP A 328 5.40 -8.49 18.31
CA ASP A 328 5.50 -7.04 18.56
C ASP A 328 4.24 -6.51 19.27
N ALA A 329 3.04 -6.92 18.82
CA ALA A 329 1.79 -6.54 19.44
C ALA A 329 1.72 -7.05 20.90
N LEU A 330 2.06 -8.32 21.12
CA LEU A 330 2.15 -8.90 22.46
C LEU A 330 3.16 -8.18 23.34
N SER A 331 4.33 -7.82 22.80
CA SER A 331 5.38 -7.12 23.55
C SER A 331 4.95 -5.72 23.99
N ARG A 332 4.18 -4.99 23.17
CA ARG A 332 3.59 -3.69 23.54
C ARG A 332 2.54 -3.82 24.66
N LEU A 333 1.84 -4.95 24.70
CA LEU A 333 0.77 -5.23 25.67
C LEU A 333 1.28 -5.79 27.00
N LYS A 334 2.54 -6.28 27.08
CA LYS A 334 3.14 -6.80 28.33
C LYS A 334 3.11 -5.81 29.50
N GLY A 335 3.07 -4.49 29.26
CA GLY A 335 2.94 -3.47 30.30
C GLY A 335 1.51 -3.12 30.71
N VAL A 336 0.50 -3.62 29.98
CA VAL A 336 -0.92 -3.31 30.17
C VAL A 336 -1.63 -4.39 31.01
N CYS A 337 -1.08 -5.61 31.02
CA CYS A 337 -1.75 -6.80 31.56
C CYS A 337 -1.93 -6.84 33.08
N GLU A 338 -1.03 -6.30 33.90
CA GLU A 338 -1.12 -6.56 35.37
C GLU A 338 -2.34 -5.96 36.08
N LYS A 339 -3.13 -5.09 35.41
CA LYS A 339 -4.35 -4.48 36.00
C LYS A 339 -5.61 -4.69 35.18
N SER A 340 -5.55 -5.41 34.06
CA SER A 340 -6.63 -5.42 33.06
C SER A 340 -7.33 -6.77 32.90
N ASP A 341 -6.87 -7.82 33.55
CA ASP A 341 -7.39 -9.18 33.33
C ASP A 341 -8.86 -9.36 33.75
N ALA A 342 -9.41 -8.44 34.55
CA ALA A 342 -10.84 -8.42 34.90
C ALA A 342 -11.72 -7.68 33.88
N LEU A 343 -11.14 -6.96 32.90
CA LEU A 343 -11.85 -6.15 31.90
C LEU A 343 -11.33 -6.33 30.46
N GLY A 344 -10.42 -7.29 30.23
CA GLY A 344 -9.82 -7.53 28.91
C GLY A 344 -8.83 -6.44 28.54
N GLY A 345 -7.53 -6.73 28.61
CA GLY A 345 -6.53 -5.88 27.97
C GLY A 345 -6.86 -5.83 26.48
N THR A 346 -7.31 -4.68 25.99
CA THR A 346 -7.84 -4.56 24.64
C THR A 346 -6.69 -4.50 23.64
N VAL A 347 -6.60 -5.54 22.82
CA VAL A 347 -5.79 -5.53 21.59
C VAL A 347 -6.41 -4.46 20.67
N PRO A 348 -5.63 -3.49 20.18
CA PRO A 348 -6.14 -2.53 19.21
C PRO A 348 -6.71 -3.25 18.00
N LYS A 349 -7.90 -2.86 17.54
CA LYS A 349 -8.59 -3.51 16.42
C LYS A 349 -7.73 -3.56 15.15
N GLU A 350 -6.88 -2.55 14.98
CA GLU A 350 -5.92 -2.43 13.89
C GLU A 350 -4.93 -3.59 13.85
N VAL A 351 -4.60 -4.20 14.99
CA VAL A 351 -3.73 -5.39 15.07
C VAL A 351 -4.45 -6.60 14.48
N ALA A 352 -5.71 -6.82 14.83
CA ALA A 352 -6.51 -7.92 14.30
C ALA A 352 -6.68 -7.79 12.77
N VAL A 353 -6.97 -6.58 12.29
CA VAL A 353 -7.06 -6.26 10.85
C VAL A 353 -5.72 -6.50 10.15
N ALA A 354 -4.61 -6.04 10.73
CA ALA A 354 -3.29 -6.19 10.13
C ALA A 354 -2.84 -7.66 10.03
N LEU A 355 -3.06 -8.47 11.09
CA LEU A 355 -2.72 -9.89 11.08
C LEU A 355 -3.57 -10.66 10.08
N ARG A 356 -4.89 -10.40 10.04
CA ARG A 356 -5.78 -11.02 9.07
C ARG A 356 -5.36 -10.71 7.64
N LYS A 357 -5.14 -9.43 7.34
CA LYS A 357 -4.70 -8.99 6.01
C LYS A 357 -3.39 -9.69 5.62
N ALA A 358 -2.41 -9.72 6.52
CA ALA A 358 -1.12 -10.34 6.26
C ALA A 358 -1.25 -11.85 5.98
N PHE A 359 -2.15 -12.55 6.67
CA PHE A 359 -2.41 -13.98 6.46
C PHE A 359 -3.12 -14.26 5.13
N VAL A 360 -4.16 -13.50 4.78
CA VAL A 360 -4.85 -13.65 3.49
C VAL A 360 -3.91 -13.34 2.32
N GLU A 361 -3.09 -12.28 2.44
CA GLU A 361 -2.07 -11.94 1.47
C GLU A 361 -1.02 -13.05 1.33
N HIS A 362 -0.60 -13.65 2.45
CA HIS A 362 0.33 -14.78 2.46
C HIS A 362 -0.22 -15.97 1.67
N ALA A 363 -1.40 -16.46 2.05
CA ALA A 363 -1.99 -17.62 1.42
C ALA A 363 -2.27 -17.41 -0.08
N THR A 364 -2.63 -16.17 -0.45
CA THR A 364 -2.82 -15.80 -1.86
C THR A 364 -1.49 -15.80 -2.63
N MET A 365 -0.41 -15.26 -2.06
CA MET A 365 0.85 -15.07 -2.77
C MET A 365 1.78 -16.29 -2.75
N TYR A 366 1.76 -17.06 -1.66
CA TYR A 366 2.70 -18.13 -1.40
C TYR A 366 2.01 -19.49 -1.47
N ASP A 367 0.95 -19.70 -0.69
CA ASP A 367 0.36 -21.04 -0.52
C ASP A 367 -0.30 -21.54 -1.82
N SER A 368 -0.95 -20.62 -2.55
CA SER A 368 -1.51 -20.91 -3.87
C SER A 368 -0.47 -21.43 -4.88
N LEU A 369 0.84 -21.20 -4.66
CA LEU A 369 1.88 -21.61 -5.59
C LEU A 369 2.17 -23.12 -5.57
N TYR A 370 1.74 -23.83 -4.54
CA TYR A 370 1.88 -25.27 -4.45
C TYR A 370 0.57 -26.04 -4.61
N GLU A 371 -0.53 -25.36 -4.92
CA GLU A 371 -1.78 -26.00 -5.31
C GLU A 371 -1.54 -27.05 -6.41
N GLY A 372 -1.99 -28.28 -6.17
CA GLY A 372 -1.79 -29.42 -7.08
C GLY A 372 -0.35 -29.96 -7.19
N LYS A 373 0.63 -29.38 -6.47
CA LYS A 373 2.02 -29.85 -6.46
C LYS A 373 2.36 -30.75 -5.28
N LEU A 374 1.51 -30.76 -4.26
CA LEU A 374 1.67 -31.58 -3.06
C LEU A 374 0.81 -32.85 -3.11
N GLU A 375 0.11 -33.12 -4.23
CA GLU A 375 -0.65 -34.35 -4.44
C GLU A 375 0.30 -35.55 -4.56
N GLY A 376 0.60 -36.20 -3.42
CA GLY A 376 1.39 -37.44 -3.39
C GLY A 376 2.41 -37.56 -2.25
N VAL A 377 2.50 -36.57 -1.35
CA VAL A 377 3.33 -36.61 -0.13
C VAL A 377 2.50 -37.07 1.07
#